data_AF-A0A8H5PIC4-F1
#
_entry.id   AF-A0A8H5PIC4-F1
#
_cell.length_a   1.000
_cell.length_b   1.000
_cell.length_c   1.000
_cell.angle_alpha   90.00
_cell.angle_beta   90.00
_cell.angle_gamma   90.00
#
_symmetry.space_group_name_H-M   'P 1'
#
loop_
_entity.id
_entity.type
_entity.pdbx_description
1 polymer ?
#
loop_
_entity_poly.entity_id
_entity_poly.type
_entity_poly.pdbx_seq_one_letter_code
_entity_poly.pdbx_strand_id
1 'polypeptide(L)'
;MPLAADVVLIFHQLWLLDGGFKRDSFVYYGSSEEDNSIVYRITTNTTTLSKFLAPFTPIKANYVLLKVQLPTACEAYNALKANVPQGMLPPEDFKSALADKNFMTAEPWEGFRGPKIREFVKVNKSKILNEKREYNTMRVYTIAWAPNGDKCRLESMDRFIWKAIGGELNVDNWTKFMRLAVSVTIGGPN
;
A
#
# COMPACT_ATOMS: atom_id res chain seq x y z
N MET A 1 17.04 -19.65 20.89
CA MET A 1 15.57 -19.72 20.69
C MET A 1 15.07 -18.35 20.22
N PRO A 2 14.80 -18.14 18.92
CA PRO A 2 14.34 -16.87 18.35
C PRO A 2 12.82 -16.78 18.10
N LEU A 3 12.06 -17.84 18.41
CA LEU A 3 10.64 -18.00 18.05
C LEU A 3 9.69 -16.91 18.60
N ALA A 4 9.97 -16.32 19.76
CA ALA A 4 9.04 -15.35 20.36
C ALA A 4 9.02 -13.99 19.63
N ALA A 5 10.20 -13.48 19.24
CA ALA A 5 10.31 -12.19 18.56
C ALA A 5 9.71 -12.23 17.15
N ASP A 6 9.98 -13.31 16.40
CA ASP A 6 9.45 -13.52 15.05
C ASP A 6 7.92 -13.68 15.02
N VAL A 7 7.36 -14.27 16.07
CA VAL A 7 5.91 -14.43 16.24
C VAL A 7 5.28 -13.09 16.59
N VAL A 8 5.83 -12.34 17.54
CA VAL A 8 5.32 -11.00 17.89
C VAL A 8 5.38 -10.04 16.69
N LEU A 9 6.47 -10.08 15.91
CA LEU A 9 6.66 -9.26 14.72
C LEU A 9 5.58 -9.52 13.67
N ILE A 10 5.32 -10.79 13.34
CA ILE A 10 4.33 -11.15 12.32
C ILE A 10 2.91 -10.84 12.81
N PHE A 11 2.62 -11.04 14.10
CA PHE A 11 1.33 -10.69 14.68
C PHE A 11 1.07 -9.19 14.58
N HIS A 12 2.06 -8.35 14.89
CA HIS A 12 1.90 -6.90 14.81
C HIS A 12 1.69 -6.41 13.38
N GLN A 13 2.48 -6.92 12.42
CA GLN A 13 2.32 -6.59 10.99
C GLN A 13 0.95 -7.02 10.42
N LEU A 14 0.46 -8.20 10.80
CA LEU A 14 -0.82 -8.72 10.33
C LEU A 14 -2.02 -8.08 11.05
N TRP A 15 -1.86 -7.71 12.32
CA TRP A 15 -2.87 -7.00 13.09
C TRP A 15 -3.20 -5.63 12.48
N LEU A 16 -2.19 -4.93 11.96
CA LEU A 16 -2.40 -3.70 11.18
C LEU A 16 -3.40 -3.91 10.02
N LEU A 17 -3.46 -5.13 9.46
CA LEU A 17 -4.29 -5.49 8.32
C LEU A 17 -5.61 -6.20 8.71
N ASP A 18 -5.95 -6.35 9.99
CA ASP A 18 -7.07 -7.19 10.45
C ASP A 18 -8.48 -6.67 10.14
N GLY A 19 -8.65 -5.36 9.92
CA GLY A 19 -9.97 -4.72 9.78
C GLY A 19 -10.50 -4.57 8.35
N GLY A 20 -9.65 -4.30 7.35
CA GLY A 20 -10.07 -4.14 5.94
C GLY A 20 -9.76 -5.33 5.05
N PHE A 21 -8.59 -5.94 5.23
CA PHE A 21 -8.05 -6.92 4.30
C PHE A 21 -8.67 -8.30 4.39
N LYS A 22 -9.52 -8.58 5.38
CA LYS A 22 -10.19 -9.90 5.47
C LYS A 22 -11.31 -10.07 4.45
N ARG A 23 -11.93 -8.98 4.00
CA ARG A 23 -13.17 -9.01 3.19
C ARG A 23 -13.12 -8.11 1.97
N ASP A 24 -12.26 -7.09 1.95
CA ASP A 24 -12.23 -6.14 0.85
C ASP A 24 -11.58 -6.72 -0.42
N SER A 25 -12.05 -6.22 -1.56
CA SER A 25 -11.35 -6.35 -2.84
C SER A 25 -10.55 -5.09 -3.11
N PHE A 26 -9.37 -5.23 -3.68
CA PHE A 26 -8.42 -4.18 -3.99
C PHE A 26 -8.16 -4.13 -5.48
N VAL A 27 -7.89 -2.96 -6.03
CA VAL A 27 -7.64 -2.73 -7.46
C VAL A 27 -6.44 -1.81 -7.64
N TYR A 28 -5.71 -1.99 -8.74
CA TYR A 28 -4.57 -1.15 -9.10
C TYR A 28 -5.05 0.12 -9.82
N TYR A 29 -4.50 1.27 -9.43
CA TYR A 29 -4.78 2.58 -10.03
C TYR A 29 -3.58 3.19 -10.74
N GLY A 30 -2.38 2.66 -10.51
CA GLY A 30 -1.18 3.23 -11.10
C GLY A 30 0.08 2.90 -10.31
N SER A 31 1.17 3.49 -10.77
CA SER A 31 2.46 3.45 -10.10
C SER A 31 3.20 4.77 -10.23
N SER A 32 4.09 5.06 -9.31
CA SER A 32 4.91 6.26 -9.35
C SER A 32 6.32 5.97 -8.82
N GLU A 33 7.31 6.70 -9.34
CA GLU A 33 8.64 6.70 -8.77
C GLU A 33 8.67 7.61 -7.53
N GLU A 34 9.15 7.08 -6.42
CA GLU A 34 9.47 7.88 -5.25
C GLU A 34 10.68 7.25 -4.55
N ASP A 35 11.72 8.05 -4.31
CA ASP A 35 12.89 7.64 -3.52
C ASP A 35 13.53 6.35 -4.05
N ASN A 36 13.94 6.32 -5.33
CA ASN A 36 14.53 5.13 -6.00
C ASN A 36 13.73 3.83 -5.79
N SER A 37 12.40 3.97 -5.69
CA SER A 37 11.46 2.88 -5.46
C SER A 37 10.24 3.08 -6.35
N ILE A 38 9.55 2.00 -6.66
CA ILE A 38 8.29 2.03 -7.41
C ILE A 38 7.15 1.82 -6.43
N VAL A 39 6.26 2.81 -6.34
CA VAL A 39 5.10 2.77 -5.45
C VAL A 39 3.87 2.41 -6.27
N TYR A 40 3.33 1.21 -6.06
CA TYR A 40 2.05 0.82 -6.62
C TYR A 40 0.92 1.39 -5.77
N ARG A 41 -0.01 2.07 -6.42
CA ARG A 41 -1.21 2.61 -5.80
C ARG A 41 -2.34 1.62 -5.96
N ILE A 42 -2.81 1.10 -4.84
CA ILE A 42 -3.87 0.10 -4.76
C ILE A 42 -4.96 0.64 -3.85
N THR A 43 -6.22 0.55 -4.23
CA THR A 43 -7.32 1.01 -3.38
C THR A 43 -8.42 -0.03 -3.33
N THR A 44 -9.26 0.00 -2.29
CA THR A 44 -10.42 -0.88 -2.25
C THR A 44 -11.37 -0.62 -3.43
N ASN A 45 -11.96 -1.66 -4.01
CA ASN A 45 -13.02 -1.51 -5.02
C ASN A 45 -14.25 -0.78 -4.39
N THR A 46 -14.43 -0.98 -3.08
CA THR A 46 -15.39 -0.25 -2.26
C THR A 46 -15.19 1.25 -2.34
N THR A 47 -14.02 1.80 -2.70
CA THR A 47 -13.80 3.25 -2.83
C THR A 47 -14.63 3.88 -3.96
N THR A 48 -14.98 3.10 -4.99
CA THR A 48 -15.86 3.55 -6.10
C THR A 48 -17.32 3.64 -5.65
N LEU A 49 -17.77 2.77 -4.74
CA LEU A 49 -19.13 2.79 -4.17
C LEU A 49 -19.24 3.58 -2.84
N SER A 50 -18.18 3.65 -2.03
CA SER A 50 -18.18 4.22 -0.69
C SER A 50 -17.95 5.73 -0.71
N LYS A 51 -17.34 6.32 -1.75
CA LYS A 51 -17.31 7.79 -1.90
C LYS A 51 -18.72 8.40 -1.89
N PHE A 52 -19.73 7.68 -2.38
CA PHE A 52 -21.13 8.10 -2.34
C PHE A 52 -21.78 7.95 -0.95
N LEU A 53 -21.34 6.98 -0.15
CA LEU A 53 -21.93 6.64 1.17
C LEU A 53 -21.08 7.07 2.37
N ALA A 54 -19.88 7.61 2.15
CA ALA A 54 -18.94 8.06 3.17
C ALA A 54 -19.49 9.14 4.12
N PRO A 55 -20.38 10.05 3.70
CA PRO A 55 -21.04 10.98 4.64
C PRO A 55 -22.03 10.29 5.59
N PHE A 56 -22.50 9.09 5.25
CA PHE A 56 -23.62 8.41 5.91
C PHE A 56 -23.24 7.07 6.56
N THR A 57 -22.00 6.62 6.41
CA THR A 57 -21.51 5.36 6.98
C THR A 57 -20.13 5.53 7.60
N PRO A 58 -19.80 4.82 8.70
CA PRO A 58 -18.48 4.86 9.33
C PRO A 58 -17.40 4.12 8.51
N ILE A 59 -17.66 3.83 7.23
CA ILE A 59 -16.79 3.03 6.36
C ILE A 59 -15.68 3.94 5.83
N LYS A 60 -14.44 3.71 6.30
CA LYS A 60 -13.25 4.35 5.75
C LYS A 60 -12.77 3.62 4.50
N ALA A 61 -12.36 4.36 3.48
CA ALA A 61 -11.69 3.79 2.31
C ALA A 61 -10.29 3.30 2.68
N ASN A 62 -9.89 2.11 2.20
CA ASN A 62 -8.55 1.59 2.43
C ASN A 62 -7.68 1.82 1.18
N TYR A 63 -6.58 2.54 1.37
CA TYR A 63 -5.56 2.81 0.38
C TYR A 63 -4.31 2.02 0.75
N VAL A 64 -3.70 1.37 -0.21
CA VAL A 64 -2.45 0.64 -0.07
C VAL A 64 -1.43 1.27 -1.01
N LEU A 65 -0.32 1.68 -0.42
CA LEU A 65 0.86 2.17 -1.13
C LEU A 65 1.94 1.10 -0.98
N LEU A 66 2.08 0.25 -2.00
CA LEU A 66 3.08 -0.80 -2.02
C LEU A 66 4.37 -0.23 -2.62
N LYS A 67 5.30 0.19 -1.76
CA LYS A 67 6.63 0.69 -2.13
C LYS A 67 7.57 -0.49 -2.34
N VAL A 68 7.85 -0.81 -3.60
CA VAL A 68 8.85 -1.81 -3.99
C VAL A 68 10.19 -1.10 -4.16
N GLN A 69 11.15 -1.42 -3.30
CA GLN A 69 12.47 -0.76 -3.27
C GLN A 69 13.40 -1.28 -4.36
N LEU A 70 13.00 -1.04 -5.61
CA LEU A 70 13.77 -1.29 -6.81
C LEU A 70 13.70 -0.05 -7.70
N PRO A 71 14.78 0.29 -8.42
CA PRO A 71 14.89 1.55 -9.14
C PRO A 71 14.07 1.59 -10.44
N THR A 72 13.62 0.44 -10.94
CA THR A 72 12.88 0.36 -12.21
C THR A 72 11.55 -0.38 -12.07
N ALA A 73 10.56 0.07 -12.84
CA ALA A 73 9.23 -0.55 -12.87
C ALA A 73 9.26 -2.00 -13.38
N CYS A 74 10.17 -2.31 -14.30
CA CYS A 74 10.35 -3.68 -14.81
C CYS A 74 10.90 -4.61 -13.72
N GLU A 75 11.93 -4.19 -12.97
CA GLU A 75 12.47 -4.98 -11.86
C GLU A 75 11.44 -5.14 -10.75
N ALA A 76 10.73 -4.07 -10.39
CA ALA A 76 9.66 -4.10 -9.40
C ALA A 76 8.56 -5.09 -9.79
N TYR A 77 8.10 -5.05 -11.04
CA TYR A 77 7.09 -5.98 -11.55
C TYR A 77 7.59 -7.42 -11.55
N ASN A 78 8.81 -7.68 -12.04
CA ASN A 78 9.37 -9.04 -12.08
C ASN A 78 9.57 -9.59 -10.66
N ALA A 79 10.00 -8.75 -9.71
CA ALA A 79 10.12 -9.13 -8.31
C ALA A 79 8.75 -9.51 -7.73
N LEU A 80 7.70 -8.72 -7.98
CA LEU A 80 6.34 -9.07 -7.59
C LEU A 80 5.92 -10.40 -8.23
N LYS A 81 6.14 -10.59 -9.54
CA LYS A 81 5.81 -11.82 -10.27
C LYS A 81 6.41 -13.07 -9.65
N ALA A 82 7.60 -12.97 -9.09
CA ALA A 82 8.27 -14.08 -8.42
C ALA A 82 7.83 -14.31 -6.96
N ASN A 83 7.29 -13.30 -6.26
CA ASN A 83 7.17 -13.32 -4.79
C ASN A 83 5.76 -13.03 -4.25
N VAL A 84 4.79 -12.65 -5.08
CA VAL A 84 3.41 -12.44 -4.64
C VAL A 84 2.54 -13.67 -4.86
N PRO A 85 1.51 -13.90 -4.02
CA PRO A 85 0.54 -14.96 -4.24
C PRO A 85 -0.16 -14.84 -5.60
N GLN A 86 -0.50 -15.98 -6.21
CA GLN A 86 -1.25 -16.02 -7.46
C GLN A 86 -2.53 -15.17 -7.35
N GLY A 87 -2.74 -14.30 -8.34
CA GLY A 87 -3.86 -13.37 -8.42
C GLY A 87 -3.66 -12.03 -7.70
N MET A 88 -2.50 -11.79 -7.04
CA MET A 88 -2.13 -10.45 -6.56
C MET A 88 -1.36 -9.65 -7.61
N LEU A 89 -0.93 -10.27 -8.71
CA LEU A 89 -0.14 -9.58 -9.73
C LEU A 89 -0.95 -8.49 -10.42
N PRO A 90 -0.34 -7.32 -10.70
CA PRO A 90 -0.90 -6.44 -11.70
C PRO A 90 -1.05 -7.20 -13.03
N PRO A 91 -2.11 -6.95 -13.82
CA PRO A 91 -2.33 -7.58 -15.12
C PRO A 91 -1.11 -7.49 -16.06
N GLU A 92 -0.94 -8.42 -17.01
CA GLU A 92 0.28 -8.43 -17.85
C GLU A 92 0.40 -7.18 -18.75
N ASP A 93 -0.73 -6.63 -19.20
CA ASP A 93 -0.83 -5.37 -19.92
C ASP A 93 -0.52 -4.14 -19.04
N PHE A 94 -0.59 -4.28 -17.71
CA PHE A 94 -0.07 -3.30 -16.76
C PHE A 94 1.43 -3.11 -16.94
N LYS A 95 2.19 -4.15 -17.30
CA LYS A 95 3.65 -4.04 -17.55
C LYS A 95 3.97 -3.11 -18.72
N SER A 96 3.14 -3.10 -19.75
CA SER A 96 3.30 -2.18 -20.88
C SER A 96 3.02 -0.73 -20.47
N ALA A 97 2.05 -0.51 -19.58
CA ALA A 97 1.75 0.81 -19.01
C ALA A 97 2.83 1.28 -18.00
N LEU A 98 3.51 0.35 -17.33
CA LEU A 98 4.63 0.60 -16.41
C LEU A 98 5.92 1.07 -17.09
N ALA A 99 6.00 1.08 -18.43
CA ALA A 99 7.12 1.71 -19.15
C ALA A 99 7.23 3.20 -18.81
N ASP A 100 6.10 3.83 -18.46
CA ASP A 100 6.08 5.11 -17.77
C ASP A 100 6.13 4.88 -16.26
N LYS A 101 7.21 5.36 -15.63
CA LYS A 101 7.42 5.24 -14.19
C LYS A 101 6.37 6.00 -13.37
N ASN A 102 5.61 6.91 -13.98
CA ASN A 102 4.56 7.70 -13.36
C ASN A 102 3.24 7.54 -14.14
N PHE A 103 2.58 6.41 -13.91
CA PHE A 103 1.34 6.07 -14.58
C PHE A 103 0.16 6.11 -13.60
N MET A 104 -0.93 6.75 -14.00
CA MET A 104 -2.19 6.81 -13.25
C MET A 104 -3.36 6.61 -14.22
N THR A 105 -4.33 5.78 -13.83
CA THR A 105 -5.55 5.56 -14.63
C THR A 105 -6.78 6.16 -13.97
N ALA A 106 -7.74 6.55 -14.82
CA ALA A 106 -9.07 6.92 -14.38
C ALA A 106 -9.88 5.68 -13.94
N GLU A 107 -9.74 4.57 -14.67
CA GLU A 107 -10.44 3.31 -14.40
C GLU A 107 -9.52 2.30 -13.69
N PRO A 108 -10.02 1.61 -12.64
CA PRO A 108 -9.23 0.61 -11.94
C PRO A 108 -8.94 -0.61 -12.83
N TRP A 109 -7.74 -1.17 -12.69
CA TRP A 109 -7.36 -2.43 -13.32
C TRP A 109 -7.91 -3.63 -12.53
N GLU A 110 -7.76 -4.84 -13.09
CA GLU A 110 -8.14 -6.08 -12.41
C GLU A 110 -7.52 -6.11 -11.00
N GLY A 111 -8.37 -6.54 -10.07
CA GLY A 111 -8.09 -6.49 -8.65
C GLY A 111 -7.84 -7.85 -8.03
N PHE A 112 -7.63 -7.83 -6.72
CA PHE A 112 -7.42 -9.03 -5.91
C PHE A 112 -8.09 -8.90 -4.56
N ARG A 113 -8.28 -10.03 -3.87
CA ARG A 113 -8.88 -10.04 -2.53
C ARG A 113 -7.84 -9.69 -1.47
N GLY A 114 -8.22 -8.91 -0.47
CA GLY A 114 -7.36 -8.49 0.64
C GLY A 114 -6.54 -9.59 1.34
N PRO A 115 -7.02 -10.84 1.47
CA PRO A 115 -6.21 -11.92 2.04
C PRO A 115 -4.89 -12.15 1.30
N LYS A 116 -4.80 -11.80 0.01
CA LYS A 116 -3.58 -11.91 -0.79
C LYS A 116 -2.47 -10.96 -0.32
N ILE A 117 -2.80 -9.72 0.06
CA ILE A 117 -1.83 -8.81 0.71
C ILE A 117 -1.37 -9.38 2.05
N ARG A 118 -2.28 -9.94 2.84
CA ARG A 118 -1.91 -10.53 4.15
C ARG A 118 -0.95 -11.69 3.97
N GLU A 119 -1.19 -12.54 2.98
CA GLU A 119 -0.33 -13.66 2.62
C GLU A 119 1.05 -13.15 2.14
N PHE A 120 1.08 -12.14 1.27
CA PHE A 120 2.32 -11.50 0.82
C PHE A 120 3.14 -10.95 2.00
N VAL A 121 2.51 -10.22 2.92
CA VAL A 121 3.15 -9.69 4.14
C VAL A 121 3.66 -10.81 5.03
N LYS A 122 2.88 -11.88 5.19
CA LYS A 122 3.27 -13.05 6.00
C LYS A 122 4.51 -13.75 5.43
N VAL A 123 4.55 -13.97 4.11
CA VAL A 123 5.67 -14.65 3.42
C VAL A 123 6.93 -13.81 3.43
N ASN A 124 6.81 -12.48 3.30
CA ASN A 124 7.93 -11.55 3.20
C ASN A 124 8.20 -10.79 4.51
N LYS A 125 7.77 -11.31 5.66
CA LYS A 125 7.76 -10.61 6.97
C LYS A 125 9.08 -9.94 7.37
N SER A 126 10.22 -10.55 7.04
CA SER A 126 11.55 -10.03 7.36
C SER A 126 12.06 -8.98 6.39
N LYS A 127 11.38 -8.82 5.25
CA LYS A 127 11.72 -7.88 4.17
C LYS A 127 10.66 -6.79 3.99
N ILE A 128 9.78 -6.64 4.98
CA ILE A 128 8.65 -5.72 4.93
C ILE A 128 8.61 -4.82 6.16
N LEU A 129 8.30 -3.55 5.92
CA LEU A 129 7.93 -2.57 6.93
C LEU A 129 6.59 -1.96 6.56
N ASN A 130 5.60 -2.10 7.43
CA ASN A 130 4.24 -1.62 7.21
C ASN A 130 3.94 -0.43 8.11
N GLU A 131 3.27 0.57 7.59
CA GLU A 131 2.72 1.68 8.34
C GLU A 131 1.22 1.81 8.04
N LYS A 132 0.41 2.02 9.06
CA LYS A 132 -0.98 2.43 8.93
C LYS A 132 -1.12 3.88 9.40
N ARG A 133 -1.64 4.75 8.55
CA ARG A 133 -2.14 6.08 8.91
C ARG A 133 -3.64 6.14 8.74
N GLU A 134 -4.32 6.70 9.73
CA GLU A 134 -5.76 6.99 9.59
C GLU A 134 -5.99 8.49 9.46
N TYR A 135 -6.63 8.87 8.38
CA TYR A 135 -7.25 10.18 8.16
C TYR A 135 -8.76 10.00 8.32
N ASN A 136 -9.49 11.08 8.62
CA ASN A 136 -10.92 11.06 8.98
C ASN A 136 -11.74 9.95 8.27
N THR A 137 -11.79 9.99 6.93
CA THR A 137 -12.55 9.04 6.09
C THR A 137 -11.68 7.98 5.39
N MET A 138 -10.37 7.92 5.66
CA MET A 138 -9.43 7.07 4.92
C MET A 138 -8.43 6.37 5.83
N ARG A 139 -8.07 5.14 5.47
CA ARG A 139 -6.91 4.43 6.04
C ARG A 139 -5.88 4.23 4.94
N VAL A 140 -4.67 4.69 5.18
CA VAL A 140 -3.54 4.53 4.26
C VAL A 140 -2.58 3.53 4.87
N TYR A 141 -2.33 2.46 4.12
CA TYR A 141 -1.42 1.38 4.45
C TYR A 141 -0.21 1.52 3.54
N THR A 142 0.91 1.96 4.09
CA THR A 142 2.19 1.94 3.38
C THR A 142 2.87 0.62 3.65
N ILE A 143 3.15 -0.15 2.60
CA ILE A 143 3.88 -1.42 2.68
C ILE A 143 5.19 -1.22 1.93
N ALA A 144 6.28 -0.99 2.67
CA ALA A 144 7.62 -0.95 2.10
C ALA A 144 8.18 -2.38 2.03
N TRP A 145 8.61 -2.79 0.84
CA TRP A 145 9.17 -4.11 0.58
C TRP A 145 10.55 -3.97 -0.08
N ALA A 146 11.55 -4.61 0.53
CA ALA A 146 12.90 -4.69 0.03
C ALA A 146 13.18 -6.12 -0.51
N PRO A 147 12.88 -6.41 -1.79
CA PRO A 147 13.02 -7.75 -2.35
C PRO A 147 14.44 -8.31 -2.21
N ASN A 148 15.44 -7.45 -2.38
CA ASN A 148 16.87 -7.79 -2.32
C ASN A 148 17.37 -8.04 -0.89
N GLY A 149 16.54 -7.82 0.13
CA GLY A 149 16.95 -7.95 1.53
C GLY A 149 17.60 -6.69 2.12
N ASP A 150 17.64 -5.59 1.36
CA ASP A 150 18.06 -4.29 1.87
C ASP A 150 17.13 -3.81 3.01
N LYS A 151 17.59 -2.79 3.73
CA LYS A 151 16.78 -2.18 4.78
C LYS A 151 15.51 -1.56 4.19
N CYS A 152 14.36 -1.86 4.79
CA CYS A 152 13.09 -1.23 4.44
C CYS A 152 13.07 0.25 4.88
N ARG A 153 12.54 1.13 4.04
CA ARG A 153 12.52 2.59 4.25
C ARG A 153 11.16 3.20 3.92
N LEU A 154 10.59 3.87 4.91
CA LEU A 154 9.38 4.69 4.78
C LEU A 154 9.68 6.16 4.50
N GLU A 155 10.96 6.52 4.37
CA GLU A 155 11.39 7.87 3.98
C GLU A 155 10.65 8.30 2.72
N SER A 156 10.39 9.61 2.61
CA SER A 156 9.60 10.30 1.57
C SER A 156 8.09 9.97 1.52
N MET A 157 7.62 8.93 2.20
CA MET A 157 6.24 8.48 2.06
C MET A 157 5.21 9.49 2.56
N ASP A 158 5.51 10.27 3.60
CA ASP A 158 4.61 11.34 4.05
C ASP A 158 4.29 12.31 2.91
N ARG A 159 5.35 12.78 2.23
CA ARG A 159 5.24 13.73 1.13
C ARG A 159 4.55 13.09 -0.08
N PHE A 160 4.86 11.82 -0.34
CA PHE A 160 4.19 11.06 -1.39
C PHE A 160 2.69 10.90 -1.13
N ILE A 161 2.28 10.54 0.10
CA ILE A 161 0.87 10.40 0.47
C ILE A 161 0.13 11.72 0.23
N TRP A 162 0.70 12.86 0.64
CA TRP A 162 0.07 14.15 0.36
C TRP A 162 -0.06 14.44 -1.15
N LYS A 163 0.97 14.16 -1.95
CA LYS A 163 0.86 14.32 -3.42
C LYS A 163 -0.20 13.39 -4.02
N ALA A 164 -0.26 12.14 -3.56
CA ALA A 164 -1.09 11.09 -4.14
C ALA A 164 -2.57 11.18 -3.74
N ILE A 165 -2.86 11.60 -2.50
CA ILE A 165 -4.22 11.61 -1.94
C ILE A 165 -4.62 12.92 -1.25
N GLY A 166 -3.74 13.92 -1.15
CA GLY A 166 -4.04 15.20 -0.51
C GLY A 166 -5.20 15.95 -1.19
N GLY A 167 -5.28 15.85 -2.52
CA GLY A 167 -6.42 16.36 -3.29
C GLY A 167 -7.74 15.67 -2.92
N GLU A 168 -7.73 14.35 -2.68
CA GLU A 168 -8.95 13.61 -2.28
C GLU A 168 -9.38 13.90 -0.85
N LEU A 169 -8.45 14.36 0.00
CA LEU A 169 -8.73 14.85 1.33
C LEU A 169 -9.16 16.34 1.33
N ASN A 170 -9.23 16.99 0.16
CA ASN A 170 -9.46 18.43 -0.01
C ASN A 170 -8.48 19.30 0.80
N VAL A 171 -7.19 18.92 0.77
CA VAL A 171 -6.14 19.61 1.53
C VAL A 171 -5.12 20.23 0.59
N ASP A 172 -5.11 21.56 0.56
CA ASP A 172 -4.21 22.38 -0.24
C ASP A 172 -2.84 22.62 0.40
N ASN A 173 -2.72 22.36 1.70
CA ASN A 173 -1.57 22.76 2.51
C ASN A 173 -0.92 21.56 3.23
N TRP A 174 0.38 21.40 3.02
CA TRP A 174 1.19 20.34 3.63
C TRP A 174 1.13 20.32 5.17
N THR A 175 1.21 21.47 5.83
CA THR A 175 1.14 21.57 7.29
C THR A 175 -0.24 21.18 7.81
N LYS A 176 -1.32 21.55 7.10
CA LYS A 176 -2.68 21.09 7.42
C LYS A 176 -2.79 19.58 7.25
N PHE A 177 -2.24 19.03 6.16
CA PHE A 177 -2.23 17.60 5.88
C PHE A 177 -1.59 16.80 7.03
N MET A 178 -0.41 17.22 7.50
CA MET A 178 0.28 16.55 8.61
C MET A 178 -0.53 16.56 9.93
N ARG A 179 -1.46 17.49 10.10
CA ARG A 179 -2.35 17.57 11.28
C ARG A 179 -3.61 16.71 11.16
N LEU A 180 -3.91 16.16 9.97
CA LEU A 180 -5.11 15.36 9.74
C LEU A 180 -4.97 13.89 10.13
N ALA A 181 -3.73 13.41 10.29
CA ALA A 181 -3.50 12.07 10.76
C ALA A 181 -4.01 11.94 12.20
N VAL A 182 -5.01 11.09 12.39
CA VAL A 182 -5.63 10.81 13.71
C VAL A 182 -4.86 9.70 14.43
N SER A 183 -4.21 8.81 13.67
CA SER A 183 -3.32 7.79 14.22
C SER A 183 -2.27 7.37 13.20
N VAL A 184 -1.09 7.02 13.70
CA VAL A 184 0.02 6.42 12.94
C VAL A 184 0.48 5.18 13.71
N THR A 185 0.64 4.06 13.04
CA THR A 185 1.13 2.81 13.65
C THR A 185 2.08 2.11 12.68
N ILE A 186 3.27 1.76 13.16
CA ILE A 186 4.32 1.11 12.36
C ILE A 186 4.50 -0.33 12.84
N GLY A 187 4.62 -1.28 11.91
CA GLY A 187 4.89 -2.68 12.17
C GLY A 187 5.96 -3.24 11.23
N GLY A 188 7.04 -3.75 11.80
CA GLY A 188 8.16 -4.34 11.06
C GLY A 188 9.49 -4.12 11.78
N PRO A 189 10.58 -4.72 11.29
CA PRO A 189 11.92 -4.47 11.80
C PRO A 189 12.40 -3.07 11.35
N ASN A 190 12.87 -2.27 12.30
CA ASN A 190 13.44 -0.93 12.07
C ASN A 190 14.92 -0.97 11.68
#